data_AF-A0A7C5GRI2-F1
#
_entry.id   AF-A0A7C5GRI2-F1
#
_cell.length_a   1.000
_cell.length_b   1.000
_cell.length_c   1.000
_cell.angle_alpha   90.00
_cell.angle_beta   90.00
_cell.angle_gamma   90.00
#
_symmetry.space_group_name_H-M   'P 1'
#
loop_
_entity.id
_entity.type
_entity.pdbx_description
1 polymer ?
#
loop_
_entity_poly.entity_id
_entity_poly.type
_entity_poly.pdbx_seq_one_letter_code
_entity_poly.pdbx_strand_id
1 'polypeptide(L)'
;MSIYDTMQFIKPDVSTLCIGQAASMGAVLLAGGAAGKRFALPHSRVMIHQPLGGYQGQASDIEIHAKEILKIRHELNIVLAKHSGQPLETIEKDTDRDNFMTAEEAKAYGLIDELLNAR
;
A
#
# COMPACT_ATOMS: atom_id res chain seq x y z
N MET A 1 -2.51 -1.53 9.85
CA MET A 1 -1.28 -0.90 10.39
C MET A 1 -0.47 -1.80 11.31
N SER A 2 -1.05 -2.59 12.24
CA SER A 2 -0.28 -3.43 13.17
C SER A 2 0.84 -4.31 12.54
N ILE A 3 0.56 -5.00 11.43
CA ILE A 3 1.57 -5.80 10.71
C ILE A 3 2.69 -4.89 10.19
N TYR A 4 2.32 -3.78 9.54
CA TYR A 4 3.28 -2.80 9.02
C TYR A 4 4.17 -2.26 10.13
N ASP A 5 3.59 -1.80 11.25
CA ASP A 5 4.35 -1.26 12.37
C ASP A 5 5.30 -2.30 12.96
N THR A 6 4.86 -3.55 13.04
CA THR A 6 5.72 -4.65 13.48
C THR A 6 6.88 -4.86 12.52
N MET A 7 6.64 -4.84 11.19
CA MET A 7 7.70 -4.93 10.19
C MET A 7 8.72 -3.79 10.32
N GLN A 8 8.28 -2.58 10.67
CA GLN A 8 9.17 -1.43 10.88
C GLN A 8 9.88 -1.45 12.24
N PHE A 9 9.27 -2.07 13.26
CA PHE A 9 9.75 -2.06 14.64
C PHE A 9 10.84 -3.09 14.90
N ILE A 10 10.75 -4.27 14.27
CA ILE A 10 11.69 -5.35 14.53
C ILE A 10 13.05 -5.10 13.87
N LYS A 11 14.10 -5.66 14.47
CA LYS A 11 15.48 -5.52 13.97
C LYS A 11 15.74 -6.22 12.61
N PRO A 12 15.20 -7.41 12.32
CA PRO A 12 15.45 -8.08 11.05
C PRO A 12 14.78 -7.36 9.87
N ASP A 13 15.48 -7.31 8.73
CA ASP A 13 14.86 -6.86 7.49
C ASP A 13 13.72 -7.79 7.07
N VAL A 14 12.55 -7.22 6.82
CA VAL A 14 11.41 -7.97 6.28
C VAL A 14 11.43 -7.92 4.76
N SER A 15 11.75 -9.05 4.12
CA SER A 15 11.57 -9.19 2.67
C SER A 15 10.11 -9.51 2.35
N THR A 16 9.58 -8.87 1.32
CA THR A 16 8.20 -9.07 0.85
C THR A 16 8.21 -9.67 -0.55
N LEU A 17 7.29 -10.61 -0.80
CA LEU A 17 7.13 -11.25 -2.10
C LEU A 17 5.64 -11.33 -2.45
N CYS A 18 5.26 -10.67 -3.54
CA CYS A 18 3.95 -10.80 -4.12
C CYS A 18 3.86 -12.06 -5.01
N ILE A 19 2.91 -12.93 -4.70
CA ILE A 19 2.52 -14.08 -5.51
C ILE A 19 1.03 -13.96 -5.78
N GLY A 20 0.63 -13.88 -7.05
CA GLY A 20 -0.77 -13.70 -7.45
C GLY A 20 -1.21 -12.24 -7.33
N GLN A 21 -1.57 -11.77 -6.13
CA GLN A 21 -1.95 -10.36 -5.97
C GLN A 21 -1.59 -9.76 -4.61
N ALA A 22 -1.23 -8.48 -4.64
CA ALA A 22 -1.14 -7.61 -3.47
C ALA A 22 -2.04 -6.38 -3.71
N ALA A 23 -3.25 -6.40 -3.14
CA ALA A 23 -4.27 -5.39 -3.38
C ALA A 23 -4.64 -4.66 -2.09
N SER A 24 -4.95 -3.36 -2.18
CA SER A 24 -5.33 -2.53 -1.04
C SER A 24 -4.26 -2.58 0.07
N MET A 25 -4.63 -2.93 1.29
CA MET A 25 -3.70 -3.12 2.41
C MET A 25 -2.56 -4.13 2.08
N GLY A 26 -2.80 -5.09 1.19
CA GLY A 26 -1.75 -6.01 0.72
C GLY A 26 -0.63 -5.29 -0.05
N ALA A 27 -0.97 -4.29 -0.87
CA ALA A 27 0.01 -3.47 -1.59
C ALA A 27 0.83 -2.59 -0.62
N VAL A 28 0.19 -2.04 0.41
CA VAL A 28 0.87 -1.27 1.45
C VAL A 28 1.88 -2.14 2.22
N LEU A 29 1.50 -3.37 2.57
CA LEU A 29 2.42 -4.32 3.22
C LEU A 29 3.56 -4.75 2.29
N LEU A 30 3.27 -4.98 1.00
CA LEU A 30 4.29 -5.29 0.00
C LEU A 30 5.32 -4.17 -0.09
N ALA A 31 4.87 -2.93 -0.27
CA ALA A 31 5.72 -1.75 -0.37
C ALA A 31 6.51 -1.47 0.92
N GLY A 32 5.93 -1.78 2.08
CA GLY A 32 6.54 -1.59 3.40
C GLY A 32 7.65 -2.59 3.78
N GLY A 33 7.98 -3.53 2.89
CA GLY A 33 9.17 -4.38 3.05
C GLY A 33 10.48 -3.56 3.01
N ALA A 34 11.57 -4.17 3.45
CA ALA A 34 12.89 -3.52 3.43
C ALA A 34 13.30 -3.16 1.99
N ALA A 35 13.85 -1.96 1.80
CA ALA A 35 14.30 -1.49 0.49
C ALA A 35 15.33 -2.44 -0.15
N GLY A 36 15.16 -2.72 -1.45
CA GLY A 36 15.94 -3.71 -2.18
C GLY A 36 15.54 -5.16 -1.92
N LYS A 37 14.49 -5.42 -1.11
CA LYS A 37 14.02 -6.76 -0.73
C LYS A 37 12.51 -6.95 -0.95
N ARG A 38 11.90 -6.15 -1.83
CA ARG A 38 10.49 -6.21 -2.20
C ARG A 38 10.36 -6.78 -3.59
N PHE A 39 9.64 -7.89 -3.72
CA PHE A 39 9.63 -8.70 -4.93
C PHE A 39 8.22 -9.01 -5.42
N ALA A 40 8.09 -9.33 -6.71
CA ALA A 40 6.89 -9.94 -7.26
C ALA A 40 7.24 -11.02 -8.29
N LEU A 41 6.36 -12.00 -8.46
CA LEU A 41 6.42 -12.89 -9.63
C LEU A 41 5.85 -12.20 -10.89
N PRO A 42 6.26 -12.57 -12.11
CA PRO A 42 5.92 -11.84 -13.34
C PRO A 42 4.42 -11.66 -13.60
N HIS A 43 3.60 -12.65 -13.25
CA HIS A 43 2.15 -12.59 -13.46
C HIS A 43 1.38 -12.07 -12.24
N SER A 44 2.09 -11.51 -11.25
CA SER A 44 1.44 -10.88 -10.11
C SER A 44 0.86 -9.53 -10.50
N ARG A 45 -0.20 -9.14 -9.81
CA ARG A 45 -0.76 -7.79 -9.92
C ARG A 45 -0.73 -7.06 -8.58
N VAL A 46 -0.52 -5.76 -8.64
CA VAL A 46 -0.63 -4.87 -7.49
C VAL A 46 -1.82 -3.94 -7.71
N MET A 47 -2.57 -3.65 -6.66
CA MET A 47 -3.65 -2.67 -6.74
C MET A 47 -3.63 -1.76 -5.51
N ILE A 48 -3.67 -0.46 -5.75
CA ILE A 48 -3.79 0.55 -4.70
C ILE A 48 -5.12 1.29 -4.85
N HIS A 49 -5.75 1.60 -3.72
CA HIS A 49 -6.93 2.44 -3.63
C HIS A 49 -7.07 3.04 -2.23
N GLN A 50 -7.96 4.02 -2.08
CA GLN A 50 -8.31 4.61 -0.79
C GLN A 50 -9.05 3.59 0.09
N PRO A 51 -9.01 3.76 1.43
CA PRO A 51 -9.79 2.91 2.33
C PRO A 51 -11.29 3.04 2.05
N LEU A 52 -12.00 1.92 2.16
CA LEU A 52 -13.45 1.87 2.08
C LEU A 52 -14.03 1.72 3.48
N GLY A 53 -15.14 2.42 3.74
CA GLY A 53 -15.86 2.32 5.01
C GLY A 53 -17.26 2.88 4.89
N GLY A 54 -18.06 2.64 5.92
CA GLY A 54 -19.42 3.12 6.03
C GLY A 54 -19.82 3.17 7.50
N TYR A 55 -20.67 4.14 7.83
CA TYR A 55 -21.19 4.31 9.18
C TYR A 55 -22.63 4.83 9.12
N GLN A 56 -23.44 4.45 10.10
CA GLN A 56 -24.80 4.92 10.29
C GLN A 56 -25.01 5.24 11.77
N GLY A 57 -25.63 6.38 12.07
CA GLY A 57 -25.87 6.81 13.44
C GLY A 57 -26.34 8.26 13.51
N GLN A 58 -26.13 8.90 14.65
CA GLN A 58 -26.40 10.33 14.79
C GLN A 58 -25.48 11.14 13.89
N ALA A 59 -25.89 12.37 13.53
CA ALA A 59 -25.09 13.26 12.70
C ALA A 59 -23.67 13.49 13.28
N SER A 60 -23.56 13.62 14.60
CA SER A 60 -22.29 13.76 15.31
C SER A 60 -21.39 12.53 15.14
N ASP A 61 -21.95 11.32 15.21
CA ASP A 61 -21.19 10.09 15.07
C ASP A 61 -20.74 9.88 13.62
N ILE A 62 -21.60 10.19 12.65
CA ILE A 62 -21.26 10.19 11.22
C ILE A 62 -20.07 11.11 10.96
N GLU A 63 -20.07 12.31 11.53
CA GLU A 63 -18.96 13.26 11.39
C GLU A 63 -17.65 12.71 11.99
N ILE A 64 -17.72 12.10 13.18
CA ILE A 64 -16.55 11.49 13.84
C ILE A 64 -15.94 10.40 12.94
N HIS A 65 -16.76 9.49 12.42
CA HIS A 65 -16.30 8.40 11.58
C HIS A 65 -15.81 8.86 10.20
N ALA A 66 -16.43 9.91 9.62
CA ALA A 66 -15.98 10.53 8.40
C ALA A 66 -14.58 11.19 8.56
N LYS A 67 -14.33 11.86 9.68
CA LYS A 67 -13.00 12.44 9.98
C LYS A 67 -11.95 11.34 10.16
N GLU A 68 -12.29 10.25 10.84
CA GLU A 68 -11.35 9.16 11.08
C GLU A 68 -10.95 8.43 9.79
N ILE A 69 -11.90 8.15 8.88
CA ILE A 69 -11.54 7.49 7.61
C ILE A 69 -10.67 8.37 6.72
N LEU A 70 -10.86 9.70 6.75
CA LEU A 70 -9.99 10.65 6.05
C LEU A 70 -8.58 10.67 6.64
N LYS A 71 -8.45 10.57 7.97
CA LYS A 71 -7.16 10.45 8.65
C LYS A 71 -6.44 9.16 8.25
N ILE A 72 -7.14 8.03 8.27
CA ILE A 72 -6.59 6.73 7.84
C ILE A 72 -6.15 6.79 6.37
N ARG A 73 -6.95 7.40 5.49
CA ARG A 73 -6.59 7.61 4.07
C ARG A 73 -5.26 8.37 3.96
N HIS A 74 -5.11 9.46 4.69
CA HIS A 74 -3.89 10.28 4.65
C HIS A 74 -2.67 9.50 5.18
N GLU A 75 -2.81 8.77 6.29
CA GLU A 75 -1.73 7.94 6.85
C GLU A 75 -1.26 6.85 5.89
N LEU A 76 -2.19 6.14 5.23
CA LEU A 76 -1.85 5.13 4.22
C LEU A 76 -1.13 5.74 3.01
N ASN A 77 -1.56 6.93 2.58
CA ASN A 77 -0.93 7.65 1.47
C ASN A 77 0.50 8.10 1.82
N ILE A 78 0.74 8.56 3.04
CA ILE A 78 2.11 8.86 3.52
C ILE A 78 2.98 7.61 3.50
N VAL A 79 2.46 6.46 3.95
CA VAL A 79 3.22 5.19 3.94
C VAL A 79 3.57 4.77 2.51
N LEU A 80 2.60 4.81 1.60
CA LEU A 80 2.86 4.49 0.19
C LEU A 80 3.85 5.46 -0.43
N ALA A 81 3.71 6.78 -0.23
CA ALA A 81 4.64 7.80 -0.74
C ALA A 81 6.07 7.58 -0.22
N LYS A 82 6.21 7.31 1.09
CA LYS A 82 7.50 7.02 1.73
C LYS A 82 8.22 5.85 1.06
N HIS A 83 7.50 4.75 0.82
CA HIS A 83 8.11 3.51 0.34
C HIS A 83 8.23 3.44 -1.18
N SER A 84 7.36 4.11 -1.93
CA SER A 84 7.44 4.15 -3.40
C SER A 84 8.39 5.22 -3.93
N GLY A 85 8.66 6.26 -3.14
CA GLY A 85 9.39 7.44 -3.59
C GLY A 85 8.55 8.40 -4.46
N GLN A 86 7.26 8.11 -4.65
CA GLN A 86 6.35 9.01 -5.36
C GLN A 86 5.98 10.22 -4.47
N PRO A 87 5.75 11.40 -5.08
CA PRO A 87 5.14 12.52 -4.36
C PRO A 87 3.80 12.14 -3.73
N LEU A 88 3.48 12.70 -2.56
CA LEU A 88 2.22 12.44 -1.87
C LEU A 88 1.00 12.78 -2.76
N GLU A 89 1.07 13.87 -3.52
CA GLU A 89 0.02 14.29 -4.45
C GLU A 89 -0.24 13.24 -5.55
N THR A 90 0.82 12.58 -6.05
CA THR A 90 0.70 11.48 -7.00
C THR A 90 -0.02 10.29 -6.37
N ILE A 91 0.37 9.90 -5.15
CA ILE A 91 -0.30 8.82 -4.41
C ILE A 91 -1.76 9.15 -4.14
N GLU A 92 -2.08 10.38 -3.72
CA GLU A 92 -3.45 10.81 -3.44
C GLU A 92 -4.35 10.72 -4.67
N LYS A 93 -3.83 11.09 -5.83
CA LYS A 93 -4.53 10.96 -7.11
C LYS A 93 -4.70 9.50 -7.52
N ASP A 94 -3.61 8.73 -7.45
CA ASP A 94 -3.55 7.37 -7.98
C ASP A 94 -4.25 6.35 -7.06
N THR A 95 -4.51 6.69 -5.80
CA THR A 95 -5.33 5.90 -4.87
C THR A 95 -6.80 6.32 -4.85
N ASP A 96 -7.21 7.39 -5.53
CA ASP A 96 -8.60 7.85 -5.43
C ASP A 96 -9.61 6.84 -6.01
N ARG A 97 -9.17 6.02 -6.96
CA ARG A 97 -9.94 4.87 -7.49
C ARG A 97 -9.03 3.65 -7.55
N ASP A 98 -9.63 2.49 -7.84
CA ASP A 98 -8.88 1.27 -8.06
C ASP A 98 -7.85 1.48 -9.18
N ASN A 99 -6.57 1.38 -8.83
CA ASN A 99 -5.45 1.50 -9.75
C ASN A 99 -4.67 0.20 -9.78
N PHE A 100 -4.85 -0.56 -10.87
CA PHE A 100 -4.23 -1.85 -11.08
C PHE A 100 -2.91 -1.69 -11.84
N MET A 101 -1.90 -2.43 -11.40
CA MET A 101 -0.57 -2.46 -11.98
C MET A 101 -0.13 -3.90 -12.22
N THR A 102 0.54 -4.15 -13.35
CA THR A 102 1.36 -5.35 -13.54
C THR A 102 2.55 -5.35 -12.58
N ALA A 103 3.28 -6.47 -12.51
CA ALA A 103 4.51 -6.52 -11.71
C ALA A 103 5.56 -5.51 -12.21
N GLU A 104 5.70 -5.34 -13.53
CA GLU A 104 6.60 -4.35 -14.15
C GLU A 104 6.19 -2.92 -13.83
N GLU A 105 4.89 -2.61 -13.93
CA GLU A 105 4.36 -1.28 -13.59
C GLU A 105 4.55 -1.00 -12.09
N ALA A 106 4.31 -1.97 -11.22
CA ALA A 106 4.53 -1.84 -9.78
C ALA A 106 6.01 -1.59 -9.44
N LYS A 107 6.93 -2.22 -10.18
CA LYS A 107 8.38 -1.95 -10.05
C LYS A 107 8.71 -0.53 -10.51
N ALA A 108 8.22 -0.12 -11.67
CA ALA A 108 8.44 1.23 -12.20
C ALA A 108 7.84 2.30 -11.28
N TYR A 109 6.73 2.02 -10.63
CA TYR A 109 6.06 2.88 -9.66
C TYR A 109 6.79 2.96 -8.32
N GLY A 110 7.64 1.98 -7.99
CA GLY A 110 8.41 1.89 -6.74
C GLY A 110 7.76 1.05 -5.64
N LEU A 111 6.65 0.36 -5.91
CA LEU A 111 5.98 -0.51 -4.92
C LEU A 111 6.74 -1.82 -4.66
N ILE A 112 7.61 -2.23 -5.59
CA ILE A 112 8.56 -3.33 -5.46
C ILE A 112 9.91 -2.94 -6.05
N ASP A 113 10.96 -3.68 -5.71
CA ASP A 113 12.31 -3.46 -6.23
C ASP A 113 12.60 -4.34 -7.45
N GLU A 114 12.14 -5.60 -7.46
CA GLU A 114 12.53 -6.56 -8.50
C GLU A 114 11.49 -7.65 -8.80
N LEU A 115 11.49 -8.13 -10.04
CA LEU A 115 10.72 -9.29 -10.48
C LEU A 115 11.57 -10.55 -10.38
N LEU A 116 11.04 -11.61 -9.79
CA LEU A 116 11.73 -12.90 -9.68
C LEU A 116 11.27 -13.85 -10.79
N ASN A 117 12.15 -14.12 -11.75
CA ASN A 117 11.82 -14.93 -12.95
C ASN A 117 12.22 -16.41 -12.82
N ALA A 118 13.28 -16.72 -12.05
CA ALA A 118 13.78 -18.07 -11.81
C ALA A 118 14.60 -18.10 -10.51
N ARG A 119 14.81 -19.29 -9.93
CA ARG A 119 15.70 -19.52 -8.78
C ARG A 119 16.75 -20.56 -9.13
#